data_AF-K2N0Z0-F1
#
_entry.id   AF-K2N0Z0-F1
#
_cell.length_a   1.000
_cell.length_b   1.000
_cell.length_c   1.000
_cell.angle_alpha   90.00
_cell.angle_beta   90.00
_cell.angle_gamma   90.00
#
_symmetry.space_group_name_H-M   'P 1'
#
loop_
_entity.id
_entity.type
_entity.pdbx_description
1 polymer ?
#
loop_
_entity_poly.entity_id
_entity_poly.type
_entity_poly.pdbx_seq_one_letter_code
_entity_poly.pdbx_strand_id
1 'polypeptide(L)'
;MSRHLFYSAVLLLVVAMMCCGTCGAAAAEGNGEKSDLRNFQKQQWVDLFVSQKTPVLPKGQTSSGMRDSFVSPSLVSAGGVIAVFAEGHTNAEVHKNAQENGATAMKPFYSDVVAGYIDSSWNWTTLVDKVNQSPWNAHTVLSNASVNNRLGGMLNPTTTTKGDKVFLLGGSEFFDESGNMLLKSLDLTLVVGTVTNSTGGEPSGRISWENPKSLSSLKTSAAAHEPKLEKVFPSGGSGVLMEGGTLVFPVFAFVDDSDALSMII
;
A
#
# COMPACT_ATOMS: atom_id res chain seq x y z
N MET A 1 16.17 30.19 28.67
CA MET A 1 15.67 28.81 28.82
C MET A 1 14.61 28.59 27.75
N SER A 2 14.92 27.75 26.77
CA SER A 2 13.94 27.15 25.87
C SER A 2 14.39 25.71 25.71
N ARG A 3 13.98 24.89 26.69
CA ARG A 3 14.09 23.44 26.62
C ARG A 3 12.72 22.98 26.13
N HIS A 4 12.67 21.99 25.23
CA HIS A 4 11.48 21.25 24.76
C HIS A 4 11.14 21.29 23.26
N LEU A 5 11.81 22.05 22.39
CA LEU A 5 11.55 21.94 20.94
C LEU A 5 12.28 20.79 20.23
N PHE A 6 13.22 20.11 20.89
CA PHE A 6 14.03 19.06 20.27
C PHE A 6 13.54 17.62 20.54
N TYR A 7 12.54 17.40 21.38
CA TYR A 7 12.06 16.04 21.66
C TYR A 7 11.12 15.50 20.58
N SER A 8 10.31 16.37 19.97
CA SER A 8 9.28 15.96 18.99
C SER A 8 9.89 15.51 17.66
N ALA A 9 10.89 16.25 17.15
CA ALA A 9 11.60 15.87 15.93
C ALA A 9 12.43 14.58 16.11
N VAL A 10 12.97 14.35 17.31
CA VAL A 10 13.73 13.13 17.63
C VAL A 10 12.81 11.92 17.76
N LEU A 11 11.61 12.06 18.34
CA LEU A 11 10.61 10.97 18.38
C LEU A 11 10.11 10.58 16.98
N LEU A 12 9.84 11.56 16.10
CA LEU A 12 9.50 11.30 14.70
C LEU A 12 10.63 10.59 13.94
N LEU A 13 11.88 10.98 14.19
CA LEU A 13 13.06 10.33 13.61
C LEU A 13 13.28 8.91 14.15
N VAL A 14 12.97 8.67 15.43
CA VAL A 14 13.07 7.34 16.05
C VAL A 14 12.00 6.39 15.51
N VAL A 15 10.76 6.86 15.29
CA VAL A 15 9.71 6.04 14.66
C VAL A 15 10.05 5.74 13.20
N ALA A 16 10.58 6.72 12.45
CA ALA A 16 11.03 6.51 11.07
C ALA A 16 12.26 5.58 10.96
N MET A 17 13.16 5.60 11.94
CA MET A 17 14.35 4.74 11.97
C MET A 17 14.07 3.32 12.51
N MET A 18 13.04 3.13 13.35
CA MET A 18 12.67 1.79 13.84
C MET A 18 11.83 0.98 12.84
N CYS A 19 11.17 1.63 11.87
CA CYS A 19 10.45 0.96 10.77
C CYS A 19 11.27 0.81 9.48
N CYS A 20 12.45 1.42 9.40
CA CYS A 20 13.36 1.31 8.27
C CYS A 20 14.56 0.41 8.60
N GLY A 21 14.27 -0.85 8.96
CA GLY A 21 15.24 -1.92 8.79
C GLY A 21 15.45 -2.12 7.30
N THR A 22 16.50 -1.52 6.73
CA THR A 22 16.97 -1.85 5.39
C THR A 22 17.35 -3.33 5.40
N CYS A 23 16.46 -4.20 4.90
CA CYS A 23 16.82 -5.56 4.50
C CYS A 23 17.63 -5.47 3.20
N GLY A 24 18.83 -4.90 3.28
CA GLY A 24 19.88 -5.18 2.32
C GLY A 24 20.35 -6.61 2.56
N ALA A 25 19.78 -7.57 1.84
CA ALA A 25 20.25 -8.95 1.88
C ALA A 25 21.62 -9.04 1.20
N ALA A 26 22.69 -8.81 1.96
CA ALA A 26 24.02 -9.27 1.59
C ALA A 26 24.07 -10.79 1.78
N ALA A 27 24.55 -11.53 0.78
CA ALA A 27 24.80 -12.95 0.91
C ALA A 27 25.87 -13.18 1.99
N ALA A 28 25.50 -13.78 3.11
CA ALA A 28 26.44 -14.21 4.14
C ALA A 28 27.02 -15.58 3.76
N GLU A 29 28.26 -15.61 3.27
CA GLU A 29 29.06 -16.84 3.25
C GLU A 29 29.47 -17.18 4.69
N GLY A 30 28.67 -18.02 5.36
CA GLY A 30 28.95 -18.49 6.71
C GLY A 30 29.74 -19.80 6.70
N ASN A 31 31.05 -19.71 6.90
CA ASN A 31 31.90 -20.86 7.25
C ASN A 31 31.44 -21.50 8.58
N GLY A 32 31.38 -22.83 8.59
CA GLY A 32 31.55 -23.75 9.72
C GLY A 32 30.80 -23.47 11.02
N GLU A 33 29.70 -24.18 11.26
CA GLU A 33 29.55 -25.16 12.34
C GLU A 33 28.06 -25.47 12.64
N LYS A 34 27.83 -26.75 12.98
CA LYS A 34 26.58 -27.44 13.28
C LYS A 34 25.50 -26.59 13.97
N SER A 35 24.43 -26.31 13.24
CA SER A 35 23.10 -26.15 13.83
C SER A 35 22.06 -26.82 12.92
N ASP A 36 21.25 -27.70 13.49
CA ASP A 36 20.18 -28.46 12.81
C ASP A 36 19.00 -27.58 12.32
N LEU A 37 19.20 -26.26 12.24
CA LEU A 37 18.29 -25.25 11.71
C LEU A 37 18.60 -24.85 10.26
N ARG A 38 19.63 -25.44 9.62
CA ARG A 38 20.11 -25.04 8.27
C ARG A 38 19.64 -25.92 7.11
N ASN A 39 18.41 -26.42 7.16
CA ASN A 39 17.73 -26.89 5.93
C ASN A 39 16.78 -25.82 5.36
N PHE A 40 17.16 -24.55 5.44
CA PHE A 40 16.66 -23.54 4.50
C PHE A 40 17.23 -23.88 3.13
N GLN A 41 16.63 -24.87 2.48
CA GLN A 41 16.73 -25.12 1.05
C GLN A 41 16.77 -23.76 0.35
N LYS A 42 17.77 -23.50 -0.51
CA LYS A 42 17.95 -22.22 -1.21
C LYS A 42 16.59 -21.69 -1.69
N GLN A 43 16.01 -20.75 -0.95
CA GLN A 43 14.71 -20.20 -1.27
C GLN A 43 14.87 -19.40 -2.54
N GLN A 44 14.07 -19.72 -3.54
CA GLN A 44 14.04 -18.97 -4.78
C GLN A 44 13.10 -17.78 -4.59
N TRP A 45 13.51 -16.62 -5.09
CA TRP A 45 12.76 -15.37 -4.97
C TRP A 45 12.84 -14.60 -6.28
N VAL A 46 11.86 -13.72 -6.50
CA VAL A 46 11.80 -12.81 -7.64
C VAL A 46 11.16 -11.52 -7.17
N ASP A 47 11.76 -10.39 -7.55
CA ASP A 47 11.21 -9.08 -7.22
C ASP A 47 10.05 -8.74 -8.14
N LEU A 48 8.86 -8.59 -7.57
CA LEU A 48 7.68 -8.20 -8.33
C LEU A 48 7.64 -6.70 -8.56
N PHE A 49 7.97 -5.89 -7.55
CA PHE A 49 8.01 -4.44 -7.66
C PHE A 49 9.37 -3.92 -7.22
N VAL A 50 10.06 -3.23 -8.11
CA VAL A 50 11.39 -2.68 -7.88
C VAL A 50 11.35 -1.17 -8.03
N SER A 51 11.74 -0.46 -6.97
CA SER A 51 11.93 0.99 -6.94
C SER A 51 12.65 1.48 -8.19
N GLN A 52 12.07 2.51 -8.81
CA GLN A 52 12.63 3.17 -9.99
C GLN A 52 12.88 2.28 -11.21
N LYS A 53 12.30 1.07 -11.25
CA LYS A 53 12.42 0.14 -12.38
C LYS A 53 11.07 -0.42 -12.83
N THR A 54 10.18 -0.76 -11.91
CA THR A 54 8.86 -1.27 -12.29
C THR A 54 7.96 -0.12 -12.74
N PRO A 55 7.48 -0.11 -13.99
CA PRO A 55 6.56 0.91 -14.45
C PRO A 55 5.19 0.74 -13.79
N VAL A 56 4.60 1.84 -13.37
CA VAL A 56 3.21 1.88 -12.91
C VAL A 56 2.35 2.55 -13.97
N LEU A 57 1.35 1.82 -14.46
CA LEU A 57 0.36 2.29 -15.42
C LEU A 57 -0.84 2.88 -14.66
N PRO A 58 -1.08 4.20 -14.73
CA PRO A 58 -2.25 4.81 -14.12
C PRO A 58 -3.54 4.37 -14.81
N LYS A 59 -4.64 4.32 -14.06
CA LYS A 59 -5.95 3.95 -14.60
C LYS A 59 -6.37 4.95 -15.70
N GLY A 60 -6.61 4.44 -16.91
CA GLY A 60 -7.07 5.25 -18.04
C GLY A 60 -6.01 6.14 -18.71
N GLN A 61 -4.72 5.96 -18.38
CA GLN A 61 -3.62 6.66 -19.03
C GLN A 61 -2.70 5.70 -19.78
N THR A 62 -2.06 6.20 -20.82
CA THR A 62 -1.11 5.44 -21.66
C THR A 62 0.34 5.61 -21.20
N SER A 63 0.66 6.66 -20.44
CA SER A 63 2.01 6.90 -19.92
C SER A 63 2.21 6.23 -18.57
N SER A 64 3.20 5.34 -18.48
CA SER A 64 3.67 4.78 -17.21
C SER A 64 4.58 5.76 -16.47
N GLY A 65 4.51 5.78 -15.14
CA GLY A 65 5.47 6.47 -14.27
C GLY A 65 6.19 5.51 -13.34
N MET A 66 7.43 5.82 -12.99
CA MET A 66 8.15 5.08 -11.95
C MET A 66 7.68 5.51 -10.55
N ARG A 67 7.97 4.68 -9.55
CA ARG A 67 7.78 4.97 -8.13
C ARG A 67 9.12 4.91 -7.41
N ASP A 68 9.29 5.76 -6.41
CA ASP A 68 10.49 5.79 -5.57
C ASP A 68 10.59 4.55 -4.68
N SER A 69 9.44 4.07 -4.20
CA SER A 69 9.35 2.86 -3.37
C SER A 69 8.01 2.15 -3.52
N PHE A 70 8.02 0.87 -3.13
CA PHE A 70 6.83 0.05 -2.96
C PHE A 70 6.81 -0.48 -1.53
N VAL A 71 5.74 -0.22 -0.77
CA VAL A 71 5.64 -0.59 0.66
C VAL A 71 4.28 -1.23 0.97
N SER A 72 4.13 -1.74 2.20
CA SER A 72 2.88 -2.32 2.72
C SER A 72 2.28 -3.39 1.79
N PRO A 73 3.01 -4.48 1.49
CA PRO A 73 2.54 -5.46 0.52
C PRO A 73 1.28 -6.19 1.01
N SER A 74 0.43 -6.56 0.06
CA SER A 74 -0.74 -7.41 0.28
C SER A 74 -0.89 -8.39 -0.87
N LEU A 75 -1.35 -9.61 -0.58
CA LEU A 75 -1.35 -10.72 -1.54
C LEU A 75 -2.61 -11.53 -1.39
N VAL A 76 -3.30 -11.79 -2.50
CA VAL A 76 -4.49 -12.64 -2.51
C VAL A 76 -4.56 -13.52 -3.75
N SER A 77 -5.27 -14.63 -3.62
CA SER A 77 -5.66 -15.49 -4.74
C SER A 77 -7.18 -15.51 -4.88
N ALA A 78 -7.67 -15.22 -6.09
CA ALA A 78 -9.09 -15.26 -6.46
C ALA A 78 -9.23 -15.69 -7.93
N GLY A 79 -10.21 -16.54 -8.24
CA GLY A 79 -10.57 -16.85 -9.63
C GLY A 79 -9.42 -17.30 -10.54
N GLY A 80 -8.40 -17.98 -10.00
CA GLY A 80 -7.22 -18.42 -10.77
C GLY A 80 -6.14 -17.33 -10.98
N VAL A 81 -6.31 -16.15 -10.40
CA VAL A 81 -5.34 -15.05 -10.41
C VAL A 81 -4.78 -14.84 -9.02
N ILE A 82 -3.46 -14.68 -8.93
CA ILE A 82 -2.79 -14.15 -7.75
C ILE A 82 -2.57 -12.65 -7.99
N ALA A 83 -3.19 -11.81 -7.17
CA ALA A 83 -3.02 -10.37 -7.23
C ALA A 83 -2.09 -9.91 -6.10
N VAL A 84 -1.01 -9.24 -6.49
CA VAL A 84 -0.02 -8.65 -5.58
C VAL A 84 -0.26 -7.15 -5.51
N PHE A 85 -0.35 -6.60 -4.32
CA PHE A 85 -0.62 -5.19 -4.07
C PHE A 85 0.52 -4.56 -3.27
N ALA A 86 0.74 -3.27 -3.49
CA ALA A 86 1.61 -2.45 -2.67
C ALA A 86 1.16 -1.00 -2.75
N GLU A 87 1.60 -0.19 -1.80
CA GLU A 87 1.61 1.26 -1.96
C GLU A 87 2.77 1.64 -2.87
N GLY A 88 2.50 2.31 -3.99
CA GLY A 88 3.52 2.89 -4.86
C GLY A 88 3.72 4.36 -4.51
N HIS A 89 4.86 4.69 -3.90
CA HIS A 89 5.17 6.05 -3.44
C HIS A 89 5.91 6.86 -4.50
N THR A 90 5.54 8.13 -4.62
CA THR A 90 6.36 9.15 -5.28
C THR A 90 6.72 10.21 -4.27
N ASN A 91 8.02 10.44 -4.13
CA ASN A 91 8.58 11.42 -3.20
C ASN A 91 8.21 12.84 -3.62
N ALA A 92 8.16 13.73 -2.62
CA ALA A 92 8.03 15.13 -2.89
C ALA A 92 9.31 15.66 -3.57
N GLU A 93 9.16 16.41 -4.66
CA GLU A 93 10.29 17.08 -5.33
C GLU A 93 10.17 18.58 -5.10
N VAL A 94 11.26 19.19 -4.61
CA VAL A 94 11.34 20.65 -4.46
C VAL A 94 12.09 21.19 -5.67
N HIS A 95 11.40 21.85 -6.60
CA HIS A 95 12.07 22.51 -7.72
C HIS A 95 12.67 23.84 -7.24
N LYS A 96 14.01 23.90 -7.12
CA LYS A 96 14.76 25.10 -6.70
C LYS A 96 14.87 26.20 -7.76
N ASN A 97 14.10 26.13 -8.86
CA ASN A 97 14.20 27.08 -9.96
C ASN A 97 13.00 28.03 -9.96
N ALA A 98 13.01 29.00 -9.04
CA ALA A 98 12.26 30.23 -9.18
C ALA A 98 13.21 31.39 -8.85
N GLN A 99 13.97 31.83 -9.84
CA GLN A 99 14.51 33.18 -9.77
C GLN A 99 13.32 34.15 -9.66
N GLU A 100 13.40 35.05 -8.68
CA GLU A 100 12.64 36.29 -8.59
C GLU A 100 11.12 36.14 -8.67
N ASN A 101 10.50 35.47 -7.68
CA ASN A 101 9.15 35.80 -7.12
C ASN A 101 8.65 34.78 -6.07
N GLY A 102 9.55 34.15 -5.32
CA GLY A 102 9.23 33.49 -4.04
C GLY A 102 8.37 32.21 -4.07
N ALA A 103 7.88 31.75 -5.22
CA ALA A 103 7.09 30.52 -5.31
C ALA A 103 8.00 29.32 -5.63
N THR A 104 8.13 28.39 -4.67
CA THR A 104 8.79 27.09 -4.88
C THR A 104 7.75 26.11 -5.40
N ALA A 105 7.90 25.60 -6.63
CA ALA A 105 7.02 24.53 -7.12
C ALA A 105 7.40 23.22 -6.41
N MET A 106 6.54 22.76 -5.51
CA MET A 106 6.68 21.47 -4.82
C MET A 106 5.84 20.43 -5.57
N LYS A 107 6.47 19.40 -6.11
CA LYS A 107 5.75 18.18 -6.48
C LYS A 107 5.43 17.45 -5.18
N PRO A 108 4.16 17.17 -4.89
CA PRO A 108 3.78 16.58 -3.61
C PRO A 108 4.17 15.11 -3.46
N PHE A 109 4.41 14.65 -2.22
CA PHE A 109 4.37 13.23 -1.90
C PHE A 109 2.97 12.69 -2.21
N TYR A 110 2.90 11.58 -2.94
CA TYR A 110 1.64 10.89 -3.14
C TYR A 110 1.87 9.38 -3.21
N SER A 111 0.86 8.62 -2.78
CA SER A 111 0.86 7.17 -2.84
C SER A 111 -0.41 6.65 -3.49
N ASP A 112 -0.26 5.65 -4.34
CA ASP A 112 -1.35 4.90 -4.94
C ASP A 112 -1.30 3.45 -4.46
N VAL A 113 -2.44 2.76 -4.37
CA VAL A 113 -2.42 1.30 -4.33
C VAL A 113 -2.25 0.78 -5.75
N VAL A 114 -1.15 0.07 -5.97
CA VAL A 114 -0.83 -0.57 -7.24
C VAL A 114 -1.00 -2.08 -7.15
N ALA A 115 -1.22 -2.73 -8.29
CA ALA A 115 -1.33 -4.18 -8.38
C ALA A 115 -0.58 -4.78 -9.57
N GLY A 116 -0.02 -5.97 -9.34
CA GLY A 116 0.51 -6.87 -10.36
C GLY A 116 -0.31 -8.16 -10.34
N TYR A 117 -0.44 -8.81 -11.48
CA TYR A 117 -1.30 -9.99 -11.60
C TYR A 117 -0.52 -11.18 -12.16
N ILE A 118 -0.57 -12.27 -11.41
CA ILE A 118 0.10 -13.52 -11.70
C ILE A 118 -0.97 -14.56 -12.00
N ASP A 119 -0.72 -15.41 -13.00
CA ASP A 119 -1.56 -16.58 -13.22
C ASP A 119 -1.24 -17.63 -12.15
N SER A 120 -2.25 -18.09 -11.42
CA SER A 120 -2.04 -19.13 -10.39
C SER A 120 -1.54 -20.46 -10.98
N SER A 121 -1.68 -20.67 -12.29
CA SER A 121 -1.17 -21.85 -12.98
C SER A 121 0.32 -21.76 -13.34
N TRP A 122 0.97 -20.60 -13.18
CA TRP A 122 2.39 -20.46 -13.52
C TRP A 122 3.26 -21.25 -12.54
N ASN A 123 4.15 -22.08 -13.10
CA ASN A 123 5.25 -22.65 -12.34
C ASN A 123 6.34 -21.59 -12.08
N TRP A 124 7.30 -21.92 -11.20
CA TRP A 124 8.37 -21.00 -10.81
C TRP A 124 9.13 -20.40 -12.00
N THR A 125 9.55 -21.22 -12.96
CA THR A 125 10.27 -20.76 -14.15
C THR A 125 9.43 -19.77 -14.97
N THR A 126 8.15 -20.09 -15.20
CA THR A 126 7.24 -19.23 -15.94
C THR A 126 7.03 -17.88 -15.24
N LEU A 127 6.86 -17.91 -13.92
CA LEU A 127 6.75 -16.69 -13.10
C LEU A 127 7.99 -15.81 -13.26
N VAL A 128 9.18 -16.38 -13.05
CA VAL A 128 10.46 -15.66 -13.18
C VAL A 128 10.63 -15.09 -14.58
N ASP A 129 10.36 -15.89 -15.62
CA ASP A 129 10.46 -15.45 -17.01
C ASP A 129 9.49 -14.31 -17.32
N LYS A 130 8.26 -14.37 -16.79
CA LYS A 130 7.24 -13.33 -17.01
C LYS A 130 7.53 -12.04 -16.26
N VAL A 131 8.03 -12.12 -15.02
CA VAL A 131 8.40 -10.94 -14.25
C VAL A 131 9.67 -10.27 -14.80
N ASN A 132 10.61 -11.05 -15.34
CA ASN A 132 11.82 -10.52 -15.97
C ASN A 132 11.61 -10.04 -17.42
N GLN A 133 10.51 -10.44 -18.08
CA GLN A 133 10.13 -9.93 -19.39
C GLN A 133 9.74 -8.45 -19.28
N SER A 134 10.50 -7.56 -19.91
CA SER A 134 10.17 -6.14 -19.94
C SER A 134 9.03 -5.87 -20.95
N PRO A 135 7.94 -5.17 -20.56
CA PRO A 135 7.67 -4.64 -19.23
C PRO A 135 6.68 -5.50 -18.41
N TRP A 136 7.15 -6.06 -17.28
CA TRP A 136 6.29 -6.39 -16.15
C TRP A 136 5.82 -5.08 -15.52
N ASN A 137 4.51 -4.82 -15.56
CA ASN A 137 3.92 -3.56 -15.11
C ASN A 137 3.09 -3.76 -13.86
N ALA A 138 3.12 -2.76 -12.99
CA ALA A 138 2.09 -2.58 -11.98
C ALA A 138 0.99 -1.64 -12.54
N HIS A 139 -0.22 -1.77 -11.99
CA HIS A 139 -1.38 -0.98 -12.40
C HIS A 139 -1.99 -0.29 -11.20
N THR A 140 -2.30 1.00 -11.31
CA THR A 140 -3.01 1.73 -10.25
C THR A 140 -4.44 1.18 -10.08
N VAL A 141 -4.77 0.74 -8.87
CA VAL A 141 -6.10 0.26 -8.49
C VAL A 141 -6.89 1.34 -7.74
N LEU A 142 -6.26 1.93 -6.73
CA LEU A 142 -6.77 3.09 -6.00
C LEU A 142 -5.76 4.21 -6.11
N SER A 143 -6.22 5.38 -6.52
CA SER A 143 -5.47 6.63 -6.45
C SER A 143 -6.31 7.69 -5.78
N ASN A 144 -5.65 8.59 -5.08
CA ASN A 144 -6.28 9.79 -4.54
C ASN A 144 -5.80 11.01 -5.34
N ALA A 145 -5.89 10.91 -6.68
CA ALA A 145 -5.36 11.92 -7.59
C ALA A 145 -5.97 13.29 -7.27
N SER A 146 -5.11 14.16 -6.71
CA SER A 146 -5.29 15.59 -6.39
C SER A 146 -6.65 16.18 -6.72
N VAL A 147 -7.65 15.95 -5.86
CA VAL A 147 -8.81 16.84 -5.83
C VAL A 147 -8.31 18.16 -5.21
N ASN A 148 -8.17 19.18 -6.05
CA ASN A 148 -7.80 20.56 -5.67
C ASN A 148 -6.37 20.75 -5.12
N ASN A 149 -5.32 20.28 -5.80
CA ASN A 149 -3.90 20.51 -5.43
C ASN A 149 -3.48 19.99 -4.03
N ARG A 150 -4.28 19.11 -3.42
CA ARG A 150 -3.96 18.49 -2.12
C ARG A 150 -3.19 17.20 -2.35
N LEU A 151 -2.11 17.02 -1.58
CA LEU A 151 -1.34 15.76 -1.52
C LEU A 151 -2.30 14.66 -1.09
N GLY A 152 -2.42 13.58 -1.85
CA GLY A 152 -3.35 12.50 -1.56
C GLY A 152 -2.62 11.17 -1.54
N GLY A 153 -2.77 10.39 -0.47
CA GLY A 153 -2.21 9.05 -0.35
C GLY A 153 -3.28 7.98 -0.22
N MET A 154 -3.08 6.83 -0.86
CA MET A 154 -3.80 5.60 -0.59
C MET A 154 -2.85 4.63 0.12
N LEU A 155 -3.14 4.34 1.38
CA LEU A 155 -2.25 3.64 2.30
C LEU A 155 -2.78 2.27 2.70
N ASN A 156 -1.87 1.42 3.15
CA ASN A 156 -2.07 0.14 3.79
C ASN A 156 -3.08 -0.75 3.04
N PRO A 157 -2.81 -1.13 1.78
CA PRO A 157 -3.69 -2.05 1.07
C PRO A 157 -3.87 -3.32 1.91
N THR A 158 -5.13 -3.59 2.27
CA THR A 158 -5.51 -4.76 3.05
C THR A 158 -6.52 -5.54 2.24
N THR A 159 -6.20 -6.78 1.89
CA THR A 159 -7.02 -7.53 0.93
C THR A 159 -7.55 -8.85 1.48
N THR A 160 -8.69 -9.28 0.96
CA THR A 160 -9.26 -10.61 1.18
C THR A 160 -10.07 -11.02 -0.05
N THR A 161 -10.53 -12.27 -0.12
CA THR A 161 -11.22 -12.80 -1.30
C THR A 161 -12.45 -13.62 -0.94
N LYS A 162 -13.37 -13.71 -1.90
CA LYS A 162 -14.53 -14.61 -1.85
C LYS A 162 -14.85 -15.07 -3.27
N GLY A 163 -14.49 -16.31 -3.60
CA GLY A 163 -14.63 -16.84 -4.96
C GLY A 163 -13.71 -16.12 -5.95
N ASP A 164 -14.30 -15.49 -6.96
CA ASP A 164 -13.63 -14.69 -7.99
C ASP A 164 -13.53 -13.20 -7.63
N LYS A 165 -14.00 -12.82 -6.43
CA LYS A 165 -13.96 -11.43 -5.95
C LYS A 165 -12.76 -11.17 -5.05
N VAL A 166 -12.15 -10.01 -5.27
CA VAL A 166 -11.12 -9.41 -4.42
C VAL A 166 -11.72 -8.20 -3.71
N PHE A 167 -11.53 -8.10 -2.41
CA PHE A 167 -11.93 -6.95 -1.61
C PHE A 167 -10.66 -6.25 -1.15
N LEU A 168 -10.50 -4.99 -1.52
CA LEU A 168 -9.34 -4.17 -1.19
C LEU A 168 -9.79 -2.98 -0.34
N LEU A 169 -9.31 -2.95 0.90
CA LEU A 169 -9.44 -1.83 1.82
C LEU A 169 -8.17 -0.99 1.77
N GLY A 170 -8.30 0.33 1.66
CA GLY A 170 -7.21 1.29 1.73
C GLY A 170 -7.59 2.51 2.57
N GLY A 171 -6.59 3.16 3.16
CA GLY A 171 -6.75 4.40 3.91
C GLY A 171 -6.49 5.61 3.02
N SER A 172 -7.35 6.61 3.05
CA SER A 172 -7.15 7.86 2.31
C SER A 172 -6.60 8.95 3.21
N GLU A 173 -5.39 9.43 2.88
CA GLU A 173 -4.74 10.58 3.50
C GLU A 173 -4.74 11.80 2.58
N PHE A 174 -4.85 12.99 3.18
CA PHE A 174 -4.76 14.26 2.48
C PHE A 174 -3.79 15.20 3.21
N PHE A 175 -2.95 15.94 2.48
CA PHE A 175 -2.07 16.99 3.02
C PHE A 175 -2.26 18.33 2.28
N ASP A 176 -1.98 19.43 2.98
CA ASP A 176 -2.04 20.78 2.43
C ASP A 176 -0.79 21.11 1.64
N GLU A 177 -0.80 22.21 0.90
CA GLU A 177 0.33 22.67 0.10
C GLU A 177 1.62 22.88 0.93
N SER A 178 1.53 22.99 2.26
CA SER A 178 2.67 23.10 3.18
C SER A 178 3.18 21.75 3.70
N GLY A 179 2.58 20.63 3.25
CA GLY A 179 2.92 19.27 3.67
C GLY A 179 2.32 18.87 5.02
N ASN A 180 1.46 19.70 5.63
CA ASN A 180 0.77 19.30 6.84
C ASN A 180 -0.39 18.38 6.47
N MET A 181 -0.53 17.28 7.19
CA MET A 181 -1.68 16.39 7.05
C MET A 181 -2.97 17.20 7.30
N LEU A 182 -3.79 17.37 6.27
CA LEU A 182 -5.03 18.15 6.32
C LEU A 182 -6.14 17.45 7.09
N LEU A 183 -5.93 16.20 7.46
CA LEU A 183 -7.03 15.29 7.68
C LEU A 183 -7.30 15.06 9.17
N LYS A 184 -8.27 15.82 9.68
CA LYS A 184 -9.02 15.50 10.90
C LYS A 184 -10.02 14.35 10.71
N SER A 185 -9.97 13.59 9.62
CA SER A 185 -10.84 12.42 9.40
C SER A 185 -10.35 11.52 8.25
N LEU A 186 -9.36 10.67 8.51
CA LEU A 186 -8.93 9.58 7.61
C LEU A 186 -10.10 8.70 7.19
N ASP A 187 -10.30 8.53 5.89
CA ASP A 187 -11.43 7.75 5.38
C ASP A 187 -10.99 6.38 4.89
N LEU A 188 -11.71 5.36 5.32
CA LEU A 188 -11.51 4.00 4.83
C LEU A 188 -12.24 3.87 3.50
N THR A 189 -11.53 3.39 2.49
CA THR A 189 -12.07 3.18 1.15
C THR A 189 -12.02 1.69 0.83
N LEU A 190 -13.19 1.11 0.54
CA LEU A 190 -13.31 -0.27 0.06
C LEU A 190 -13.58 -0.28 -1.45
N VAL A 191 -12.83 -1.07 -2.19
CA VAL A 191 -13.11 -1.36 -3.59
C VAL A 191 -13.19 -2.86 -3.82
N VAL A 192 -14.12 -3.27 -4.69
CA VAL A 192 -14.33 -4.67 -5.04
C VAL A 192 -13.87 -4.90 -6.46
N GLY A 193 -13.01 -5.89 -6.64
CA GLY A 193 -12.54 -6.40 -7.91
C GLY A 193 -13.22 -7.72 -8.24
N THR A 194 -13.56 -7.97 -9.49
CA THR A 194 -14.00 -9.28 -9.98
C THR A 194 -13.04 -9.75 -11.06
N VAL A 195 -12.55 -10.99 -10.92
CA VAL A 195 -11.66 -11.59 -11.93
C VAL A 195 -12.44 -11.81 -13.22
N THR A 196 -11.97 -11.20 -14.30
CA THR A 196 -12.64 -11.25 -15.62
C THR A 196 -11.89 -12.12 -16.62
N ASN A 197 -10.60 -12.39 -16.38
CA ASN A 197 -9.81 -13.30 -17.19
C ASN A 197 -8.77 -14.02 -16.33
N SER A 198 -8.95 -15.33 -16.15
CA SER A 198 -8.06 -16.17 -15.35
C SER A 198 -6.78 -16.58 -16.08
N THR A 199 -6.79 -16.64 -17.43
CA THR A 199 -5.68 -17.20 -18.22
C THR A 199 -5.56 -16.53 -19.60
N GLY A 200 -4.34 -16.18 -20.04
CA GLY A 200 -4.04 -15.94 -21.46
C GLY A 200 -4.43 -14.57 -22.04
N GLY A 201 -4.23 -13.48 -21.30
CA GLY A 201 -4.36 -12.10 -21.81
C GLY A 201 -3.26 -11.17 -21.27
N GLU A 202 -3.30 -9.89 -21.64
CA GLU A 202 -2.43 -8.88 -21.02
C GLU A 202 -2.61 -8.89 -19.48
N PRO A 203 -1.54 -8.67 -18.71
CA PRO A 203 -1.65 -8.54 -17.25
C PRO A 203 -2.65 -7.43 -16.85
N SER A 204 -2.71 -6.35 -17.63
CA SER A 204 -3.73 -5.29 -17.52
C SER A 204 -5.14 -5.87 -17.67
N GLY A 205 -6.00 -5.64 -16.69
CA GLY A 205 -7.43 -5.97 -16.80
C GLY A 205 -7.81 -7.42 -16.46
N ARG A 206 -6.94 -8.16 -15.75
CA ARG A 206 -7.32 -9.46 -15.17
C ARG A 206 -8.41 -9.34 -14.09
N ILE A 207 -8.45 -8.19 -13.42
CA ILE A 207 -9.48 -7.84 -12.43
C ILE A 207 -10.16 -6.55 -12.88
N SER A 208 -11.48 -6.60 -12.96
CA SER A 208 -12.33 -5.43 -13.17
C SER A 208 -12.75 -4.85 -11.81
N TRP A 209 -12.48 -3.57 -11.61
CA TRP A 209 -12.69 -2.89 -10.33
C TRP A 209 -13.94 -2.01 -10.37
N GLU A 210 -14.82 -2.20 -9.39
CA GLU A 210 -15.98 -1.35 -9.14
C GLU A 210 -15.57 0.06 -8.68
N ASN A 211 -16.55 0.95 -8.53
CA ASN A 211 -16.31 2.27 -7.93
C ASN A 211 -15.97 2.11 -6.44
N PRO A 212 -14.93 2.81 -5.93
CA PRO A 212 -14.60 2.78 -4.52
C PRO A 212 -15.74 3.33 -3.65
N LYS A 213 -15.92 2.73 -2.47
CA LYS A 213 -16.94 3.08 -1.48
C LYS A 213 -16.26 3.56 -0.20
N SER A 214 -16.60 4.78 0.23
CA SER A 214 -16.21 5.31 1.54
C SER A 214 -16.93 4.55 2.65
N LEU A 215 -16.19 4.20 3.71
CA LEU A 215 -16.69 3.61 4.95
C LEU A 215 -16.69 4.61 6.11
N SER A 216 -16.77 5.90 5.80
CA SER A 216 -16.81 7.00 6.79
C SER A 216 -17.86 6.85 7.89
N SER A 217 -18.94 6.12 7.62
CA SER A 217 -20.00 5.82 8.60
C SER A 217 -19.52 5.03 9.82
N LEU A 218 -18.41 4.28 9.72
CA LEU A 218 -17.80 3.55 10.84
C LEU A 218 -17.29 4.46 11.98
N LYS A 219 -17.14 5.77 11.72
CA LYS A 219 -16.73 6.76 12.75
C LYS A 219 -17.85 7.13 13.71
N THR A 220 -19.09 6.75 13.39
CA THR A 220 -20.28 7.04 14.20
C THR A 220 -20.61 5.81 15.01
N SER A 221 -20.25 5.82 16.29
CA SER A 221 -20.67 4.79 17.24
C SER A 221 -22.21 4.66 17.22
N ALA A 222 -22.71 3.42 17.10
CA ALA A 222 -24.13 3.11 17.18
C ALA A 222 -24.66 3.10 18.63
N ALA A 223 -23.79 3.11 19.64
CA ALA A 223 -24.16 3.03 21.05
C ALA A 223 -23.57 4.18 21.87
N ALA A 224 -24.37 4.77 22.75
CA ALA A 224 -23.99 5.95 23.55
C ALA A 224 -22.76 5.77 24.48
N HIS A 225 -22.23 4.54 24.60
CA HIS A 225 -21.16 4.19 25.53
C HIS A 225 -19.84 3.81 24.83
N GLU A 226 -19.80 3.77 23.49
CA GLU A 226 -18.54 3.47 22.81
C GLU A 226 -17.73 4.74 22.53
N PRO A 227 -16.39 4.67 22.68
CA PRO A 227 -15.53 5.80 22.39
C PRO A 227 -15.69 6.23 20.94
N LYS A 228 -15.80 7.54 20.72
CA LYS A 228 -15.80 8.10 19.38
C LYS A 228 -14.40 7.90 18.78
N LEU A 229 -14.30 7.09 17.74
CA LEU A 229 -13.03 6.88 17.02
C LEU A 229 -12.71 8.14 16.20
N GLU A 230 -11.55 8.73 16.44
CA GLU A 230 -11.09 9.90 15.67
C GLU A 230 -10.54 9.48 14.31
N LYS A 231 -9.76 8.40 14.28
CA LYS A 231 -9.06 7.91 13.09
C LYS A 231 -9.16 6.39 13.03
N VAL A 232 -9.39 5.84 11.84
CA VAL A 232 -9.38 4.38 11.60
C VAL A 232 -8.59 4.13 10.32
N PHE A 233 -7.66 3.18 10.40
CA PHE A 233 -6.73 2.85 9.33
C PHE A 233 -6.78 1.35 9.05
N PRO A 234 -6.63 0.93 7.78
CA PRO A 234 -6.33 -0.46 7.49
C PRO A 234 -4.96 -0.81 8.08
N SER A 235 -4.81 -1.99 8.67
CA SER A 235 -3.51 -2.43 9.19
C SER A 235 -2.49 -2.77 8.09
N GLY A 236 -2.94 -2.99 6.85
CA GLY A 236 -2.14 -3.53 5.76
C GLY A 236 -2.11 -5.06 5.78
N GLY A 237 -1.71 -5.67 4.65
CA GLY A 237 -1.60 -7.12 4.55
C GLY A 237 -2.94 -7.78 4.23
N SER A 238 -3.37 -8.77 5.01
CA SER A 238 -4.52 -9.62 4.68
C SER A 238 -5.65 -9.49 5.69
N GLY A 239 -6.88 -9.41 5.18
CA GLY A 239 -8.10 -9.73 5.92
C GLY A 239 -8.43 -11.22 5.82
N VAL A 240 -9.60 -11.61 6.32
CA VAL A 240 -10.05 -13.01 6.31
C VAL A 240 -11.51 -13.13 5.86
N LEU A 241 -11.83 -14.26 5.21
CA LEU A 241 -13.20 -14.69 4.95
C LEU A 241 -13.56 -15.75 6.01
N MET A 242 -14.55 -15.46 6.84
CA MET A 242 -15.05 -16.41 7.83
C MET A 242 -15.99 -17.44 7.22
N GLU A 243 -16.21 -18.57 7.91
CA GLU A 243 -17.08 -19.67 7.47
C GLU A 243 -18.51 -19.21 7.11
N GLY A 244 -19.07 -18.26 7.86
CA GLY A 244 -20.39 -17.66 7.60
C GLY A 244 -20.45 -16.74 6.37
N GLY A 245 -19.33 -16.57 5.65
CA GLY A 245 -19.25 -15.71 4.47
C GLY A 245 -19.00 -14.23 4.78
N THR A 246 -18.77 -13.89 6.06
CA THR A 246 -18.40 -12.56 6.55
C THR A 246 -16.95 -12.26 6.20
N LEU A 247 -16.70 -11.06 5.67
CA LEU A 247 -15.35 -10.54 5.46
C LEU A 247 -14.94 -9.76 6.70
N VAL A 248 -13.70 -9.95 7.14
CA VAL A 248 -13.16 -9.28 8.32
C VAL A 248 -11.82 -8.65 7.96
N PHE A 249 -11.67 -7.37 8.27
CA PHE A 249 -10.42 -6.64 8.05
C PHE A 249 -9.79 -6.21 9.37
N PRO A 250 -8.48 -6.44 9.56
CA PRO A 250 -7.75 -5.81 10.67
C PRO A 250 -7.62 -4.31 10.41
N VAL A 251 -7.96 -3.53 11.43
CA VAL A 251 -7.77 -2.08 11.43
C VAL A 251 -7.11 -1.65 12.73
N PHE A 252 -6.44 -0.50 12.70
CA PHE A 252 -6.07 0.20 13.92
C PHE A 252 -6.82 1.53 13.98
N ALA A 253 -7.29 1.87 15.17
CA ALA A 253 -8.06 3.06 15.42
C ALA A 253 -7.42 3.90 16.51
N PHE A 254 -7.66 5.21 16.47
CA PHE A 254 -7.26 6.14 17.50
C PHE A 254 -8.51 6.70 18.17
N VAL A 255 -8.56 6.59 19.49
CA VAL A 255 -9.61 7.22 20.31
C VAL A 255 -9.29 8.71 20.51
N ASP A 256 -8.00 9.02 20.64
CA ASP A 256 -7.41 10.36 20.65
C ASP A 256 -5.98 10.30 20.09
N ASP A 257 -5.23 11.40 20.15
CA ASP A 257 -3.85 11.47 19.62
C ASP A 257 -2.83 10.57 20.36
N SER A 258 -3.19 9.94 21.48
CA SER A 258 -2.31 9.08 22.29
C SER A 258 -2.70 7.60 22.29
N ASP A 259 -3.98 7.27 22.21
CA ASP A 259 -4.48 5.91 22.42
C ASP A 259 -4.83 5.21 21.11
N ALA A 260 -3.96 4.25 20.73
CA ALA A 260 -4.18 3.37 19.59
C ALA A 260 -4.80 2.03 20.02
N LEU A 261 -5.80 1.58 19.28
CA LEU A 261 -6.51 0.32 19.46
C LEU A 261 -6.36 -0.54 18.21
N SER A 262 -6.17 -1.85 18.39
CA SER A 262 -6.33 -2.84 17.32
C SER A 262 -7.77 -3.34 17.31
N MET A 263 -8.41 -3.31 16.14
CA MET A 263 -9.81 -3.67 15.98
C MET A 263 -10.01 -4.47 14.69
N ILE A 264 -11.23 -4.99 14.52
CA ILE A 264 -11.68 -5.61 13.29
C ILE A 264 -12.98 -4.96 12.81
N ILE A 265 -13.16 -4.87 11.50
CA ILE A 265 -14.39 -4.42 10.84
C ILE A 265 -14.89 -5.44 9.83
#